data_AF-A0A962ZIF3-F1
#
_entry.id   AF-A0A962ZIF3-F1
#
_cell.length_a   1.000
_cell.length_b   1.000
_cell.length_c   1.000
_cell.angle_alpha   90.00
_cell.angle_beta   90.00
_cell.angle_gamma   90.00
#
_symmetry.space_group_name_H-M   'P 1'
#
loop_
_entity.id
_entity.type
_entity.pdbx_description
1 polymer ?
#
loop_
_entity_poly.entity_id
_entity_poly.type
_entity_poly.pdbx_seq_one_letter_code
_entity_poly.pdbx_strand_id
1 'polypeptide(L)'
;PVPDYSASLNGSLQGLRIGVPKEYFSEGLDPRIAQLIHTSIKELEKLGAVIKHISLPNMQHAIPAYYVIAPAEASSNLSRFDGVRFGHRCEDPKDLTDLYKRSRAEGFGPEVQRRILVGAYALSAGYYDAYYLQAQKIRRLIKNDFMTAFNEVDIILGPTTPNPAWKIGA
;
A
#
# COMPACT_ATOMS: atom_id res chain seq x y z
N PRO A 1 9.82 -10.01 25.50
CA PRO A 1 8.63 -10.90 25.42
C PRO A 1 7.64 -10.37 24.38
N VAL A 2 7.05 -11.25 23.56
CA VAL A 2 5.96 -10.88 22.65
C VAL A 2 4.68 -10.69 23.48
N PRO A 3 3.88 -9.63 23.27
CA PRO A 3 2.60 -9.46 23.96
C PRO A 3 1.61 -10.59 23.66
N ASP A 4 0.69 -10.86 24.59
CA ASP A 4 -0.44 -11.76 24.36
C ASP A 4 -1.56 -11.01 23.64
N TYR A 5 -1.63 -11.16 22.32
CA TYR A 5 -2.66 -10.52 21.50
C TYR A 5 -4.05 -11.12 21.66
N SER A 6 -4.18 -12.31 22.28
CA SER A 6 -5.47 -12.98 22.48
C SER A 6 -6.18 -12.54 23.77
N ALA A 7 -5.42 -12.00 24.74
CA ALA A 7 -5.90 -11.64 26.07
C ALA A 7 -7.08 -10.65 26.06
N SER A 8 -7.17 -9.78 25.06
CA SER A 8 -8.23 -8.76 24.94
C SER A 8 -9.35 -9.13 23.98
N LEU A 9 -9.34 -10.35 23.42
CA LEU A 9 -10.45 -10.82 22.57
C LEU A 9 -11.75 -10.85 23.39
N ASN A 10 -12.86 -10.44 22.77
CA ASN A 10 -14.18 -10.29 23.42
C ASN A 10 -14.26 -9.20 24.49
N GLY A 11 -13.24 -8.33 24.61
CA GLY A 11 -13.31 -7.14 25.46
C GLY A 11 -14.45 -6.20 25.05
N SER A 12 -14.99 -5.45 26.01
CA SER A 12 -16.02 -4.45 25.75
C SER A 12 -15.51 -3.35 24.83
N LEU A 13 -16.36 -2.87 23.93
CA LEU A 13 -16.09 -1.72 23.06
C LEU A 13 -16.50 -0.38 23.69
N GLN A 14 -17.04 -0.41 24.92
CA GLN A 14 -17.51 0.78 25.62
C GLN A 14 -16.39 1.81 25.77
N GLY A 15 -16.61 3.00 25.21
CA GLY A 15 -15.67 4.12 25.26
C GLY A 15 -14.55 4.06 24.22
N LEU A 16 -14.45 3.00 23.41
CA LEU A 16 -13.45 2.89 22.35
C LEU A 16 -13.66 4.00 21.30
N ARG A 17 -12.66 4.84 21.07
CA ARG A 17 -12.76 5.96 20.13
C ARG A 17 -12.38 5.49 18.72
N ILE A 18 -13.33 5.50 17.80
CA ILE A 18 -13.15 5.03 16.43
C ILE A 18 -13.16 6.23 15.48
N GLY A 19 -12.03 6.45 14.80
CA GLY A 19 -11.88 7.46 13.77
C GLY A 19 -12.44 7.01 12.43
N VAL A 20 -13.27 7.85 11.82
CA VAL A 20 -13.82 7.63 10.47
C VAL A 20 -13.32 8.75 9.55
N PRO A 21 -12.28 8.50 8.72
CA PRO A 21 -11.73 9.49 7.81
C PRO A 21 -12.72 9.87 6.71
N LYS A 22 -12.97 11.16 6.52
CA LYS A 22 -13.83 11.64 5.42
C LYS A 22 -13.27 11.26 4.04
N GLU A 23 -11.95 11.21 3.90
CA GLU A 23 -11.26 10.91 2.64
C GLU A 23 -11.48 9.46 2.17
N TYR A 24 -11.92 8.57 3.05
CA TYR A 24 -12.26 7.19 2.69
C TYR A 24 -13.63 7.05 2.01
N PHE A 25 -14.46 8.09 2.04
CA PHE A 25 -15.79 8.12 1.43
C PHE A 25 -15.82 9.09 0.24
N SER A 26 -14.81 8.97 -0.63
CA SER A 26 -14.67 9.77 -1.85
C SER A 26 -15.52 9.22 -3.01
N GLU A 27 -15.58 9.96 -4.12
CA GLU A 27 -16.38 9.60 -5.32
C GLU A 27 -16.04 8.22 -5.91
N GLY A 28 -14.85 7.67 -5.64
CA GLY A 28 -14.44 6.35 -6.14
C GLY A 28 -14.99 5.16 -5.35
N LEU A 29 -15.72 5.38 -4.25
CA LEU A 29 -16.27 4.32 -3.40
C LEU A 29 -17.64 3.87 -3.90
N ASP A 30 -17.82 2.55 -4.07
CA ASP A 30 -19.12 1.95 -4.38
C ASP A 30 -20.15 2.31 -3.28
N PRO A 31 -21.29 2.93 -3.62
CA PRO A 31 -22.30 3.35 -2.64
C PRO A 31 -22.82 2.21 -1.74
N ARG A 32 -22.81 0.97 -2.24
CA ARG A 32 -23.23 -0.20 -1.45
C ARG A 32 -22.23 -0.51 -0.35
N ILE A 33 -20.93 -0.37 -0.62
CA ILE A 33 -19.87 -0.52 0.38
C ILE A 33 -19.96 0.60 1.40
N ALA A 34 -20.14 1.86 0.96
CA ALA A 34 -20.34 2.99 1.86
C ALA A 34 -21.50 2.73 2.84
N GLN A 35 -22.64 2.25 2.33
CA GLN A 35 -23.79 1.91 3.15
C GLN A 35 -23.51 0.79 4.16
N LEU A 36 -22.78 -0.26 3.77
CA LEU A 36 -22.40 -1.37 4.68
C LEU A 36 -21.47 -0.88 5.80
N ILE A 37 -20.52 -0.02 5.48
CA ILE A 37 -19.63 0.59 6.47
C ILE A 37 -20.43 1.49 7.43
N HIS A 38 -21.36 2.30 6.93
CA HIS A 38 -22.24 3.11 7.79
C HIS A 38 -23.12 2.25 8.72
N THR A 39 -23.65 1.12 8.25
CA THR A 39 -24.37 0.17 9.10
C THR A 39 -23.45 -0.40 10.18
N SER A 40 -22.22 -0.78 9.82
CA SER A 40 -21.24 -1.31 10.77
C SER A 40 -20.87 -0.29 11.85
N ILE A 41 -20.71 0.99 11.48
CA ILE A 41 -20.48 2.10 12.41
C ILE A 41 -21.63 2.20 13.43
N LYS A 42 -22.88 2.13 12.97
CA LYS A 42 -24.06 2.18 13.86
C LYS A 42 -24.11 1.00 14.85
N GLU A 43 -23.71 -0.20 14.43
CA GLU A 43 -23.63 -1.33 15.35
C GLU A 43 -22.51 -1.14 16.39
N LEU A 44 -21.36 -0.58 16.00
CA LEU A 44 -20.29 -0.25 16.94
C LEU A 44 -20.71 0.82 17.97
N GLU A 45 -21.48 1.83 17.53
CA GLU A 45 -22.08 2.83 18.44
C GLU A 45 -23.02 2.18 19.46
N LYS A 46 -23.89 1.26 19.03
CA LYS A 46 -24.79 0.50 19.94
C LYS A 46 -24.01 -0.34 20.95
N LEU A 47 -22.84 -0.84 20.58
CA LEU A 47 -21.93 -1.58 21.46
C LEU A 47 -21.10 -0.67 22.38
N GLY A 48 -21.30 0.65 22.33
CA GLY A 48 -20.71 1.62 23.25
C GLY A 48 -19.46 2.33 22.72
N ALA A 49 -19.05 2.11 21.47
CA ALA A 49 -17.94 2.83 20.87
C ALA A 49 -18.30 4.31 20.62
N VAL A 50 -17.30 5.18 20.65
CA VAL A 50 -17.42 6.62 20.38
C VAL A 50 -16.88 6.91 18.98
N ILE A 51 -17.76 7.30 18.06
CA ILE A 51 -17.36 7.60 16.68
C ILE A 51 -16.88 9.04 16.58
N LYS A 52 -15.73 9.24 15.94
CA LYS A 52 -15.17 10.55 15.63
C LYS A 52 -14.89 10.66 14.15
N HIS A 53 -15.42 11.70 13.51
CA HIS A 53 -15.01 12.06 12.16
C HIS A 53 -13.63 12.72 12.19
N ILE A 54 -12.69 12.16 11.44
CA ILE A 54 -11.31 12.63 11.36
C ILE A 54 -10.96 12.97 9.91
N SER A 55 -9.78 13.57 9.71
CA SER A 55 -9.26 13.94 8.40
C SER A 55 -7.86 13.39 8.21
N LEU A 56 -7.62 12.79 7.06
CA LEU A 56 -6.33 12.34 6.55
C LEU A 56 -6.05 13.06 5.22
N PRO A 57 -5.71 14.37 5.24
CA PRO A 57 -5.70 15.21 4.04
C PRO A 57 -4.72 14.77 2.96
N ASN A 58 -3.63 14.09 3.32
CA ASN A 58 -2.63 13.60 2.37
C ASN A 58 -2.98 12.23 1.78
N MET A 59 -4.13 11.63 2.15
CA MET A 59 -4.50 10.27 1.73
C MET A 59 -4.64 10.14 0.20
N GLN A 60 -5.07 11.21 -0.48
CA GLN A 60 -5.12 11.27 -1.95
C GLN A 60 -3.76 11.02 -2.62
N HIS A 61 -2.65 11.24 -1.91
CA HIS A 61 -1.30 11.01 -2.42
C HIS A 61 -0.74 9.62 -2.08
N ALA A 62 -1.48 8.76 -1.37
CA ALA A 62 -0.99 7.45 -0.96
C ALA A 62 -0.70 6.52 -2.15
N ILE A 63 -1.62 6.44 -3.12
CA ILE A 63 -1.45 5.64 -4.33
C ILE A 63 -0.23 6.11 -5.16
N PRO A 64 -0.12 7.39 -5.56
CA PRO A 64 1.03 7.82 -6.35
C PRO A 64 2.36 7.66 -5.60
N ALA A 65 2.41 7.96 -4.29
CA ALA A 65 3.64 7.74 -3.51
C ALA A 65 4.02 6.25 -3.47
N TYR A 66 3.06 5.36 -3.26
CA TYR A 66 3.27 3.90 -3.28
C TYR A 66 3.78 3.42 -4.64
N TYR A 67 3.18 3.87 -5.74
CA TYR A 67 3.58 3.48 -7.10
C TYR A 67 4.91 4.09 -7.57
N VAL A 68 5.54 4.95 -6.78
CA VAL A 68 6.93 5.38 -6.99
C VAL A 68 7.87 4.58 -6.07
N ILE A 69 7.57 4.52 -4.77
CA ILE A 69 8.44 3.88 -3.78
C ILE A 69 8.54 2.38 -4.03
N ALA A 70 7.40 1.69 -4.17
CA ALA A 70 7.41 0.23 -4.29
C ALA A 70 8.13 -0.25 -5.58
N PRO A 71 7.90 0.34 -6.77
CA PRO A 71 8.68 -0.02 -7.95
C PRO A 71 10.17 0.32 -7.83
N ALA A 72 10.53 1.46 -7.24
CA ALA A 72 11.93 1.83 -7.00
C ALA A 72 12.65 0.81 -6.09
N GLU A 73 12.04 0.44 -4.97
CA GLU A 73 12.59 -0.60 -4.09
C GLU A 73 12.58 -1.98 -4.77
N ALA A 74 11.56 -2.30 -5.57
CA ALA A 74 11.49 -3.54 -6.32
C ALA A 74 12.59 -3.66 -7.38
N SER A 75 12.91 -2.58 -8.12
CA SER A 75 13.98 -2.61 -9.13
C SER A 75 15.33 -2.97 -8.52
N SER A 76 15.61 -2.47 -7.31
CA SER A 76 16.80 -2.83 -6.54
C SER A 76 16.72 -4.26 -6.00
N ASN A 77 15.64 -4.60 -5.29
CA ASN A 77 15.48 -5.91 -4.64
C ASN A 77 15.53 -7.09 -5.63
N LEU A 78 14.92 -6.92 -6.81
CA LEU A 78 14.85 -7.94 -7.86
C LEU A 78 16.12 -8.00 -8.72
N SER A 79 17.09 -7.11 -8.53
CA SER A 79 18.37 -7.16 -9.27
C SER A 79 19.18 -8.43 -8.95
N ARG A 80 18.92 -9.07 -7.81
CA ARG A 80 19.58 -10.33 -7.40
C ARG A 80 19.23 -11.55 -8.27
N PHE A 81 18.14 -11.49 -9.01
CA PHE A 81 17.70 -12.56 -9.91
C PHE A 81 18.37 -12.35 -11.26
N ASP A 82 19.45 -13.10 -11.46
CA ASP A 82 20.43 -12.85 -12.49
C ASP A 82 20.89 -14.12 -13.21
N GLY A 83 20.37 -15.29 -12.82
CA GLY A 83 20.69 -16.61 -13.40
C GLY A 83 22.08 -17.15 -13.01
N VAL A 84 22.80 -16.50 -12.09
CA VAL A 84 24.17 -16.90 -11.71
C VAL A 84 24.17 -17.88 -10.54
N ARG A 85 23.49 -17.53 -9.44
CA ARG A 85 23.50 -18.32 -8.19
C ARG A 85 22.32 -19.29 -8.07
N PHE A 86 21.17 -18.90 -8.61
CA PHE A 86 19.92 -19.64 -8.49
C PHE A 86 18.88 -19.14 -9.50
N GLY A 87 17.82 -19.93 -9.70
CA GLY A 87 16.65 -19.57 -10.50
C GLY A 87 16.80 -19.83 -12.00
N HIS A 88 15.93 -19.19 -12.80
CA HIS A 88 15.95 -19.29 -14.26
C HIS A 88 17.24 -18.72 -14.84
N ARG A 89 17.82 -19.46 -15.78
CA ARG A 89 19.01 -19.07 -16.53
C ARG A 89 18.74 -19.35 -18.01
N CYS A 90 18.94 -18.36 -18.86
CA CYS A 90 18.76 -18.54 -20.30
C CYS A 90 19.77 -19.57 -20.85
N GLU A 91 19.35 -20.33 -21.85
CA GLU A 91 20.21 -21.30 -22.53
C GLU A 91 21.24 -20.60 -23.43
N ASP A 92 22.46 -21.14 -23.48
CA ASP A 92 23.56 -20.73 -24.34
C ASP A 92 23.77 -19.19 -24.44
N PRO A 93 24.13 -18.51 -23.33
CA PRO A 93 24.39 -17.07 -23.37
C PRO A 93 25.64 -16.76 -24.18
N LYS A 94 25.57 -15.76 -25.06
CA LYS A 94 26.70 -15.33 -25.90
C LYS A 94 27.83 -14.68 -25.09
N ASP A 95 27.44 -13.93 -24.06
CA ASP A 95 28.31 -13.25 -23.13
C ASP A 95 27.58 -12.98 -21.80
N LEU A 96 28.25 -12.30 -20.86
CA LEU A 96 27.69 -11.99 -19.56
C LEU A 96 26.50 -11.00 -19.62
N THR A 97 26.51 -10.07 -20.58
CA THR A 97 25.41 -9.11 -20.76
C THR A 97 24.17 -9.82 -21.30
N ASP A 98 24.36 -10.72 -22.26
CA ASP A 98 23.29 -11.57 -22.81
C ASP A 98 22.69 -12.46 -21.72
N LEU A 99 23.54 -13.12 -20.92
CA LEU A 99 23.11 -13.91 -19.76
C LEU A 99 22.15 -13.14 -18.85
N TYR A 100 22.53 -11.93 -18.42
CA TYR A 100 21.70 -11.14 -17.52
C TYR A 100 20.43 -10.64 -18.18
N LYS A 101 20.50 -10.12 -19.41
CA LYS A 101 19.33 -9.55 -20.09
C LYS A 101 18.29 -10.62 -20.41
N ARG A 102 18.70 -11.73 -21.02
CA ARG A 102 17.79 -12.81 -21.43
C ARG A 102 17.22 -13.57 -20.24
N SER A 103 18.04 -13.97 -19.27
CA SER A 103 17.53 -14.68 -18.07
C SER A 103 16.46 -13.86 -17.34
N ARG A 104 16.62 -12.54 -17.27
CA ARG A 104 15.63 -11.64 -16.65
C ARG A 104 14.40 -11.44 -17.53
N ALA A 105 14.57 -11.23 -18.83
CA ALA A 105 13.46 -11.01 -19.75
C ALA A 105 12.58 -12.25 -19.93
N GLU A 106 13.18 -13.43 -19.95
CA GLU A 106 12.48 -14.72 -20.04
C GLU A 106 11.81 -15.08 -18.69
N GLY A 107 12.47 -14.78 -17.57
CA GLY A 107 12.02 -15.18 -16.23
C GLY A 107 10.98 -14.25 -15.59
N PHE A 108 10.94 -12.97 -15.94
CA PHE A 108 9.98 -12.02 -15.35
C PHE A 108 8.73 -11.84 -16.20
N GLY A 109 7.57 -11.92 -15.56
CA GLY A 109 6.29 -11.55 -16.18
C GLY A 109 6.17 -10.04 -16.50
N PRO A 110 5.20 -9.66 -17.34
CA PRO A 110 5.09 -8.30 -17.90
C PRO A 110 4.92 -7.20 -16.84
N GLU A 111 4.14 -7.43 -15.78
CA GLU A 111 3.96 -6.44 -14.70
C GLU A 111 5.24 -6.24 -13.89
N VAL A 112 6.00 -7.31 -13.67
CA VAL A 112 7.28 -7.24 -12.94
C VAL A 112 8.30 -6.43 -13.74
N GLN A 113 8.41 -6.71 -15.04
CA GLN A 113 9.28 -5.94 -15.93
C GLN A 113 8.90 -4.45 -15.95
N ARG A 114 7.60 -4.14 -16.03
CA ARG A 114 7.09 -2.76 -15.99
C ARG A 114 7.52 -2.04 -14.70
N ARG A 115 7.39 -2.68 -13.54
CA ARG A 115 7.81 -2.10 -12.26
C ARG A 115 9.30 -1.93 -12.14
N ILE A 116 10.10 -2.87 -12.64
CA ILE A 116 11.56 -2.73 -12.67
C ILE A 116 11.97 -1.51 -13.50
N LEU A 117 11.37 -1.32 -14.67
CA LEU A 117 11.66 -0.17 -15.55
C LEU A 117 11.29 1.16 -14.89
N VAL A 118 10.07 1.28 -14.37
CA VAL A 118 9.62 2.50 -13.67
C VAL A 118 10.50 2.78 -12.45
N GLY A 119 10.83 1.74 -11.68
CA GLY A 119 11.68 1.88 -10.50
C GLY A 119 13.11 2.29 -10.82
N ALA A 120 13.72 1.70 -11.85
CA ALA A 120 15.06 2.07 -12.29
C ALA A 120 15.09 3.53 -12.80
N TYR A 121 14.04 3.98 -13.50
CA TYR A 121 13.89 5.37 -13.91
C TYR A 121 13.75 6.30 -12.70
N ALA A 122 12.88 5.97 -11.74
CA ALA A 122 12.67 6.78 -10.52
C ALA A 122 13.92 6.91 -9.65
N LEU A 123 14.87 5.98 -9.76
CA LEU A 123 16.17 6.01 -9.07
C LEU A 123 17.32 6.59 -9.91
N SER A 124 17.08 6.90 -11.18
CA SER A 124 18.14 7.39 -12.06
C SER A 124 18.62 8.79 -11.71
N ALA A 125 19.88 9.08 -12.01
CA ALA A 125 20.47 10.40 -11.79
C ALA A 125 19.67 11.47 -12.56
N GLY A 126 19.35 12.58 -11.90
CA GLY A 126 18.51 13.66 -12.44
C GLY A 126 17.01 13.50 -12.14
N TYR A 127 16.53 12.28 -11.84
CA TYR A 127 15.11 12.03 -11.54
C TYR A 127 14.87 11.58 -10.09
N TYR A 128 15.89 11.08 -9.40
CA TYR A 128 15.80 10.62 -8.01
C TYR A 128 15.08 11.60 -7.07
N ASP A 129 15.49 12.87 -7.08
CA ASP A 129 14.94 13.88 -6.18
C ASP A 129 13.46 14.19 -6.49
N ALA A 130 13.12 14.25 -7.77
CA ALA A 130 11.78 14.58 -8.25
C ALA A 130 10.77 13.45 -8.04
N TYR A 131 11.22 12.19 -8.06
CA TYR A 131 10.35 11.03 -7.90
C TYR A 131 10.52 10.38 -6.54
N TYR A 132 11.61 9.63 -6.32
CA TYR A 132 11.75 8.78 -5.14
C TYR A 132 11.84 9.58 -3.84
N LEU A 133 12.68 10.62 -3.80
CA LEU A 133 12.81 11.46 -2.60
C LEU A 133 11.51 12.22 -2.32
N GLN A 134 10.85 12.73 -3.35
CA GLN A 134 9.57 13.43 -3.21
C GLN A 134 8.47 12.50 -2.68
N ALA A 135 8.38 11.27 -3.19
CA ALA A 135 7.44 10.26 -2.70
C ALA A 135 7.71 9.90 -1.22
N GLN A 136 8.99 9.81 -0.82
CA GLN A 136 9.36 9.59 0.58
C GLN A 136 8.98 10.75 1.51
N LYS A 137 9.04 12.01 1.02
CA LYS A 137 8.53 13.18 1.75
C LYS A 137 7.01 13.11 1.91
N ILE A 138 6.27 12.76 0.86
CA ILE A 138 4.82 12.55 0.91
C ILE A 138 4.45 11.43 1.89
N ARG A 139 5.18 10.32 1.89
CA ARG A 139 5.00 9.22 2.86
C ARG A 139 5.09 9.72 4.30
N ARG A 140 5.98 10.67 4.59
CA ARG A 140 6.07 11.30 5.92
C ARG A 140 4.82 12.13 6.24
N LEU A 141 4.31 12.90 5.29
CA LEU A 141 3.06 13.66 5.50
C LEU A 141 1.89 12.73 5.80
N ILE A 142 1.73 11.65 5.02
CA ILE A 142 0.70 10.63 5.27
C ILE A 142 0.86 10.04 6.68
N LYS A 143 2.09 9.65 7.07
CA LYS A 143 2.35 9.16 8.44
C LYS A 143 1.91 10.19 9.49
N ASN A 144 2.23 11.47 9.30
CA ASN A 144 1.90 12.52 10.25
C ASN A 144 0.38 12.71 10.41
N ASP A 145 -0.39 12.55 9.33
CA ASP A 145 -1.86 12.57 9.41
C ASP A 145 -2.38 11.48 10.35
N PHE A 146 -1.89 10.24 10.19
CA PHE A 146 -2.23 9.14 11.10
C PHE A 146 -1.82 9.41 12.54
N MET A 147 -0.58 9.86 12.77
CA MET A 147 -0.09 10.18 14.12
C MET A 147 -0.92 11.28 14.78
N THR A 148 -1.37 12.27 14.00
CA THR A 148 -2.24 13.34 14.49
C THR A 148 -3.61 12.78 14.86
N ALA A 149 -4.22 11.98 13.96
CA ALA A 149 -5.52 11.36 14.21
C ALA A 149 -5.51 10.45 15.45
N PHE A 150 -4.46 9.67 15.67
CA PHE A 150 -4.34 8.78 16.84
C PHE A 150 -4.20 9.51 18.18
N ASN A 151 -4.00 10.84 18.20
CA ASN A 151 -4.14 11.60 19.44
C ASN A 151 -5.62 11.68 19.87
N GLU A 152 -6.55 11.57 18.93
CA GLU A 152 -7.98 11.77 19.16
C GLU A 152 -8.78 10.46 19.21
N VAL A 153 -8.26 9.41 18.58
CA VAL A 153 -8.92 8.11 18.39
C VAL A 153 -7.98 6.95 18.74
N ASP A 154 -8.55 5.79 19.07
CA ASP A 154 -7.78 4.58 19.40
C ASP A 154 -7.55 3.71 18.16
N ILE A 155 -8.53 3.68 17.25
CA ILE A 155 -8.47 2.96 15.97
C ILE A 155 -9.10 3.79 14.85
N ILE A 156 -8.82 3.40 13.61
CA ILE A 156 -9.42 3.99 12.41
C ILE A 156 -10.21 2.92 11.67
N LEU A 157 -11.42 3.28 11.25
CA LEU A 157 -12.35 2.41 10.52
C LEU A 157 -12.64 2.99 9.13
N GLY A 158 -12.68 2.10 8.14
CA GLY A 158 -13.01 2.45 6.76
C GLY A 158 -13.24 1.22 5.89
N PRO A 159 -13.72 1.42 4.65
CA PRO A 159 -13.76 0.37 3.64
C PRO A 159 -12.35 -0.14 3.32
N THR A 160 -12.18 -1.45 3.23
CA THR A 160 -10.91 -2.08 2.82
C THR A 160 -10.68 -1.97 1.31
N THR A 161 -11.74 -2.05 0.51
CA THR A 161 -11.70 -1.89 -0.95
C THR A 161 -12.75 -0.89 -1.40
N PRO A 162 -12.48 -0.11 -2.46
CA PRO A 162 -13.45 0.85 -2.98
C PRO A 162 -14.60 0.17 -3.74
N ASN A 163 -14.38 -1.04 -4.24
CA ASN A 163 -15.34 -1.79 -5.07
C ASN A 163 -15.41 -3.26 -4.62
N PRO A 164 -16.51 -3.98 -4.94
CA PRO A 164 -16.56 -5.44 -4.87
C PRO A 164 -15.55 -6.09 -5.81
N ALA A 165 -15.37 -7.40 -5.68
CA ALA A 165 -14.56 -8.18 -6.60
C ALA A 165 -15.02 -7.96 -8.06
N TRP A 166 -14.08 -7.61 -8.93
CA TRP A 166 -14.31 -7.49 -10.36
C TRP A 166 -14.04 -8.81 -11.09
N LYS A 167 -14.56 -8.93 -12.32
CA LYS A 167 -14.33 -10.11 -13.17
C LYS A 167 -12.89 -10.14 -13.67
N ILE A 168 -12.38 -11.33 -13.98
CA ILE A 168 -11.06 -11.50 -14.59
C ILE A 168 -11.04 -10.79 -15.96
N GLY A 169 -10.10 -9.87 -16.15
CA GLY A 169 -9.91 -9.11 -17.39
C GLY A 169 -10.80 -7.88 -17.57
N ALA A 170 -11.55 -7.47 -16.54
CA ALA A 170 -12.35 -6.25 -16.52
C ALA A 170 -11.52 -4.98 -16.27
#